data_AF-A0A2T2P6K8-F1
#
_entry.id   AF-A0A2T2P6K8-F1
#
_cell.length_a   1.000
_cell.length_b   1.000
_cell.length_c   1.000
_cell.angle_alpha   90.00
_cell.angle_beta   90.00
_cell.angle_gamma   90.00
#
_symmetry.space_group_name_H-M   'P 1'
#
loop_
_entity.id
_entity.type
_entity.pdbx_description
1 polymer ?
#
loop_
_entity_poly.entity_id
_entity_poly.type
_entity_poly.pdbx_seq_one_letter_code
_entity_poly.pdbx_strand_id
1 'polypeptide(L)'
;EIWALFSVGVLWVVLRFAVRIRTVGIHGLQIDDGFAFLSVLCWTIIIVGIHITYFIGTNIDYSAKEVWGLTEHQVEGISFGSKLVPGLTCLSIVMIFSLKAIVIILYRRLAFGDWQKQLLNFTIMVCIVGFISTTLQLSLMCLPYERRFEVRPLPEEKCTASLTFFVALSCFNASSDALLLTIPVPLLWTLRVPLYRRVGVFILLASGIFVMSACIIRVSLTVVPNITVRIIARWGARELAIALVAVNSASLRP
;
A
#
# COMPACT_ATOMS: atom_id res chain seq x y z
N GLU A 1 -16.05 -7.70 7.73
CA GLU A 1 -15.38 -7.38 6.44
C GLU A 1 -13.86 -7.34 6.55
N ILE A 2 -13.26 -6.44 7.34
CA ILE A 2 -11.79 -6.26 7.40
C ILE A 2 -11.04 -7.55 7.78
N TRP A 3 -11.56 -8.33 8.73
CA TRP A 3 -10.99 -9.63 9.10
C TRP A 3 -11.05 -10.67 7.97
N ALA A 4 -12.05 -10.62 7.10
CA ALA A 4 -12.10 -11.50 5.94
C ALA A 4 -11.01 -11.13 4.91
N LEU A 5 -10.81 -9.83 4.65
CA LEU A 5 -9.71 -9.35 3.81
C LEU A 5 -8.34 -9.74 4.39
N PHE A 6 -8.21 -9.67 5.71
CA PHE A 6 -7.02 -10.12 6.42
C PHE A 6 -6.75 -11.62 6.19
N SER A 7 -7.73 -12.47 6.48
CA SER A 7 -7.61 -13.92 6.31
C SER A 7 -7.26 -14.29 4.87
N VAL A 8 -7.89 -13.67 3.88
CA VAL A 8 -7.59 -13.92 2.46
C VAL A 8 -6.16 -13.50 2.11
N GLY A 9 -5.73 -12.31 2.54
CA GLY A 9 -4.37 -11.81 2.27
C GLY A 9 -3.28 -12.69 2.90
N VAL A 10 -3.45 -13.06 4.17
CA VAL A 10 -2.52 -13.95 4.88
C VAL A 10 -2.49 -15.34 4.26
N LEU A 11 -3.65 -15.91 3.92
CA LEU A 11 -3.74 -17.23 3.29
C LEU A 11 -2.92 -17.29 2.00
N TRP A 12 -2.96 -16.26 1.17
CA TRP A 12 -2.17 -16.20 -0.07
C TRP A 12 -0.68 -16.06 0.13
N VAL A 13 -0.24 -15.29 1.12
CA VAL A 13 1.19 -15.21 1.46
C VAL A 13 1.67 -16.54 2.04
N VAL A 14 0.89 -17.17 2.91
CA VAL A 14 1.20 -18.52 3.44
C VAL A 14 1.26 -19.55 2.32
N LEU A 15 0.31 -19.54 1.39
CA LEU A 15 0.34 -20.45 0.24
C LEU A 15 1.61 -20.22 -0.61
N ARG A 16 1.98 -18.96 -0.85
CA ARG A 16 3.23 -18.61 -1.52
C ARG A 16 4.44 -19.24 -0.84
N PHE A 17 4.58 -19.04 0.47
CA PHE A 17 5.69 -19.63 1.23
C PHE A 17 5.66 -21.16 1.20
N ALA A 18 4.49 -21.77 1.35
CA ALA A 18 4.34 -23.23 1.30
C ALA A 18 4.79 -23.80 -0.06
N VAL A 19 4.40 -23.17 -1.17
CA VAL A 19 4.82 -23.59 -2.52
C VAL A 19 6.32 -23.38 -2.70
N ARG A 20 6.86 -22.23 -2.32
CA ARG A 20 8.30 -21.91 -2.45
C ARG A 20 9.18 -22.84 -1.63
N ILE A 21 8.82 -23.09 -0.37
CA ILE A 21 9.57 -24.01 0.50
C ILE A 21 9.57 -25.43 -0.10
N ARG A 22 8.47 -25.85 -0.75
CA ARG A 22 8.42 -27.15 -1.44
C ARG A 22 9.22 -27.20 -2.74
N THR A 23 9.30 -26.11 -3.50
CA THR A 23 9.98 -26.11 -4.81
C THR A 23 11.48 -25.83 -4.73
N VAL A 24 11.91 -24.88 -3.90
CA VAL A 24 13.32 -24.46 -3.80
C VAL A 24 13.98 -24.80 -2.47
N GLY A 25 13.22 -25.27 -1.48
CA GLY A 25 13.72 -25.53 -0.12
C GLY A 25 13.92 -24.25 0.70
N ILE A 26 14.13 -24.40 2.01
CA ILE A 26 14.26 -23.27 2.95
C ILE A 26 15.51 -22.42 2.66
N HIS A 27 16.62 -23.06 2.24
CA HIS A 27 17.86 -22.37 1.90
C HIS A 27 17.81 -21.68 0.52
N GLY A 28 16.77 -21.95 -0.29
CA GLY A 28 16.58 -21.34 -1.60
C GLY A 28 15.72 -20.08 -1.58
N LEU A 29 15.33 -19.58 -0.41
CA LEU A 29 14.51 -18.36 -0.28
C LEU A 29 15.27 -17.14 -0.78
N GLN A 30 14.55 -16.29 -1.52
CA GLN A 30 15.12 -15.16 -2.22
C GLN A 30 14.70 -13.83 -1.56
N ILE A 31 15.34 -12.73 -1.98
CA ILE A 31 15.06 -11.39 -1.43
C ILE A 31 13.59 -11.00 -1.59
N ASP A 32 12.91 -11.44 -2.66
CA ASP A 32 11.48 -11.20 -2.84
C ASP A 32 10.60 -11.90 -1.80
N ASP A 33 11.04 -13.02 -1.24
CA ASP A 33 10.34 -13.68 -0.14
C ASP A 33 10.49 -12.88 1.17
N GLY A 34 11.63 -12.21 1.38
CA GLY A 34 11.81 -11.25 2.47
C GLY A 34 10.84 -10.07 2.38
N PHE A 35 10.65 -9.49 1.19
CA PHE A 35 9.66 -8.44 0.97
C PHE A 35 8.22 -8.95 1.12
N ALA A 36 7.93 -10.19 0.72
CA ALA A 36 6.62 -10.80 0.93
C ALA A 36 6.31 -10.95 2.44
N PHE A 37 7.30 -11.41 3.23
CA PHE A 37 7.17 -11.49 4.68
C PHE A 37 6.96 -10.11 5.31
N LEU A 38 7.75 -9.11 4.91
CA LEU A 38 7.57 -7.73 5.38
C LEU A 38 6.17 -7.20 5.04
N SER A 39 5.66 -7.49 3.84
CA SER A 39 4.33 -7.04 3.42
C SER A 39 3.20 -7.63 4.27
N VAL A 40 3.28 -8.91 4.68
CA VAL A 40 2.26 -9.53 5.53
C VAL A 40 2.35 -9.07 6.98
N LEU A 41 3.57 -8.78 7.48
CA LEU A 41 3.76 -8.16 8.79
C LEU A 41 3.13 -6.76 8.82
N CYS A 42 3.45 -5.91 7.84
CA CYS A 42 2.83 -4.59 7.70
C CYS A 42 1.30 -4.72 7.59
N TRP A 43 0.79 -5.63 6.76
CA TRP A 43 -0.64 -5.87 6.60
C TRP A 43 -1.33 -6.24 7.93
N THR A 44 -0.71 -7.12 8.72
CA THR A 44 -1.23 -7.52 10.03
C THR A 44 -1.34 -6.32 10.98
N ILE A 45 -0.28 -5.53 11.09
CA ILE A 45 -0.26 -4.34 11.97
C ILE A 45 -1.25 -3.29 11.47
N ILE A 46 -1.37 -3.08 10.16
CA ILE A 46 -2.34 -2.16 9.55
C ILE A 46 -3.77 -2.57 9.92
N ILE A 47 -4.12 -3.86 9.77
CA ILE A 47 -5.47 -4.34 10.08
C ILE A 47 -5.80 -4.21 11.56
N VAL A 48 -4.89 -4.61 12.44
CA VAL A 48 -5.07 -4.48 13.89
C VAL A 48 -5.20 -3.02 14.28
N GLY A 49 -4.35 -2.15 13.75
CA GLY A 49 -4.40 -0.72 14.02
C GLY A 49 -5.68 -0.05 13.51
N ILE A 50 -6.16 -0.40 12.32
CA ILE A 50 -7.46 0.07 11.80
C ILE A 50 -8.60 -0.40 12.70
N HIS A 51 -8.55 -1.63 13.20
CA HIS A 51 -9.55 -2.13 14.14
C HIS A 51 -9.55 -1.32 15.44
N ILE A 52 -8.37 -1.07 16.02
CA ILE A 52 -8.23 -0.26 17.24
C ILE A 52 -8.76 1.16 17.02
N THR A 53 -8.35 1.84 15.95
CA THR A 53 -8.80 3.22 15.66
C THR A 53 -10.28 3.29 15.30
N TYR A 54 -10.86 2.22 14.75
CA TYR A 54 -12.30 2.13 14.48
C TYR A 54 -13.15 2.21 15.76
N PHE A 55 -12.71 1.56 16.85
CA PHE A 55 -13.42 1.52 18.14
C PHE A 55 -13.08 2.70 19.04
N ILE A 56 -11.81 3.11 19.10
CA ILE A 56 -11.35 4.19 19.98
C ILE A 56 -11.66 5.58 19.38
N GLY A 57 -11.65 5.69 18.05
CA GLY A 57 -11.75 6.97 17.35
C GLY A 57 -10.42 7.71 17.25
N THR A 58 -10.39 8.72 16.40
CA THR A 58 -9.23 9.59 16.16
C THR A 58 -9.67 11.05 16.16
N ASN A 59 -8.74 11.99 16.30
CA ASN A 59 -9.05 13.43 16.26
C ASN A 59 -9.66 13.88 14.94
N ILE A 60 -9.52 13.08 13.87
CA ILE A 60 -10.08 13.34 12.54
C ILE A 60 -11.58 12.97 12.46
N ASP A 61 -12.09 12.19 13.41
CA ASP A 61 -13.49 11.78 13.44
C ASP A 61 -14.42 12.82 14.08
N TYR A 62 -13.89 13.88 14.71
CA TYR A 62 -14.65 14.85 15.49
C TYR A 62 -14.52 16.28 14.96
N SER A 63 -15.60 17.06 15.06
CA SER A 63 -15.57 18.50 14.78
C SER A 63 -15.09 19.31 15.99
N ALA A 64 -14.66 20.55 15.73
CA ALA A 64 -14.17 21.46 16.77
C ALA A 64 -15.18 21.72 17.90
N LYS A 65 -16.49 21.53 17.66
CA LYS A 65 -17.54 21.70 18.67
C LYS A 65 -17.74 20.43 19.50
N GLU A 66 -17.70 19.26 18.88
CA GLU A 66 -17.93 17.97 19.55
C GLU A 66 -16.80 17.62 20.53
N VAL A 67 -15.58 18.04 20.21
CA VAL A 67 -14.39 17.77 21.01
C VAL A 67 -14.46 18.31 22.44
N TRP A 68 -15.12 19.46 22.64
CA TRP A 68 -15.29 20.08 23.96
C TRP A 68 -16.31 19.35 24.84
N GLY A 69 -17.21 18.55 24.24
CA GLY A 69 -18.20 17.75 24.96
C GLY A 69 -17.71 16.37 25.42
N LEU A 70 -16.49 15.97 25.03
CA LEU A 70 -15.93 14.66 25.38
C LEU A 70 -15.55 14.57 26.89
N THR A 71 -15.57 13.37 27.44
CA THR A 71 -15.02 13.11 28.79
C THR A 71 -13.49 13.00 28.71
N GLU A 72 -12.75 13.27 29.80
CA GLU A 72 -11.28 13.15 29.82
C GLU A 72 -10.79 11.74 29.39
N HIS A 73 -11.45 10.68 29.86
CA HIS A 73 -11.14 9.31 29.42
C HIS A 73 -11.32 9.09 27.91
N GLN A 74 -12.28 9.77 27.28
CA GLN A 74 -12.47 9.68 25.83
C GLN A 74 -11.36 10.42 25.10
N VAL A 75 -10.93 11.58 25.62
CA VAL A 75 -9.83 12.38 25.06
C VAL A 75 -8.51 11.60 25.05
N GLU A 76 -8.19 10.90 26.14
CA GLU A 76 -6.99 10.05 26.22
C GLU A 76 -7.01 8.93 25.18
N GLY A 77 -8.16 8.23 25.06
CA GLY A 77 -8.37 7.22 24.03
C GLY A 77 -8.18 7.78 22.63
N ILE A 78 -8.84 8.90 22.31
CA ILE A 78 -8.75 9.54 20.99
C ILE A 78 -7.34 10.02 20.68
N SER A 79 -6.60 10.54 21.68
CA SER A 79 -5.20 10.91 21.50
C SER A 79 -4.34 9.69 21.16
N PHE A 80 -4.55 8.56 21.84
CA PHE A 80 -3.89 7.30 21.51
C PHE A 80 -4.20 6.82 20.09
N GLY A 81 -5.48 6.84 19.68
CA GLY A 81 -5.89 6.50 18.32
C GLY A 81 -5.24 7.42 17.28
N SER A 82 -5.14 8.71 17.57
CA SER A 82 -4.53 9.72 16.69
C SER A 82 -3.02 9.52 16.52
N LYS A 83 -2.33 9.01 17.54
CA LYS A 83 -0.90 8.62 17.46
C LYS A 83 -0.68 7.41 16.55
N LEU A 84 -1.65 6.50 16.44
CA LEU A 84 -1.54 5.31 15.58
C LEU A 84 -1.66 5.65 14.09
N VAL A 85 -2.48 6.62 13.71
CA VAL A 85 -2.73 7.02 12.31
C VAL A 85 -1.45 7.26 11.48
N PRO A 86 -0.47 8.09 11.93
CA PRO A 86 0.77 8.27 11.18
C PRO A 86 1.56 6.98 11.04
N GLY A 87 1.62 6.15 12.09
CA GLY A 87 2.31 4.85 12.07
C GLY A 87 1.69 3.90 11.04
N LEU A 88 0.36 3.80 11.02
CA LEU A 88 -0.38 2.97 10.05
C LEU A 88 -0.20 3.48 8.61
N THR A 89 -0.13 4.80 8.43
CA THR A 89 0.14 5.42 7.14
C THR A 89 1.56 5.09 6.65
N CYS A 90 2.56 5.18 7.53
CA CYS A 90 3.93 4.79 7.24
C CYS A 90 4.03 3.30 6.85
N LEU A 91 3.38 2.41 7.63
CA LEU A 91 3.35 0.98 7.32
C LEU A 91 2.66 0.69 5.98
N SER A 92 1.63 1.45 5.61
CA SER A 92 0.97 1.32 4.31
C SER A 92 1.91 1.69 3.17
N ILE A 93 2.71 2.76 3.33
CA ILE A 93 3.76 3.14 2.37
C ILE A 93 4.78 2.00 2.24
N VAL A 94 5.32 1.51 3.36
CA VAL A 94 6.29 0.39 3.37
C VAL A 94 5.71 -0.85 2.67
N MET A 95 4.46 -1.20 2.94
CA MET A 95 3.78 -2.32 2.30
C MET A 95 3.69 -2.13 0.78
N ILE A 96 3.20 -0.98 0.31
CA ILE A 96 3.05 -0.69 -1.13
C ILE A 96 4.40 -0.79 -1.85
N PHE A 97 5.45 -0.16 -1.33
CA PHE A 97 6.77 -0.20 -1.96
C PHE A 97 7.42 -1.58 -1.86
N SER A 98 7.13 -2.37 -0.82
CA SER A 98 7.56 -3.78 -0.73
C SER A 98 6.91 -4.63 -1.82
N LEU A 99 5.60 -4.44 -2.07
CA LEU A 99 4.90 -5.13 -3.16
C LEU A 99 5.47 -4.76 -4.54
N LYS A 100 5.78 -3.48 -4.77
CA LYS A 100 6.48 -3.03 -5.99
C LYS A 100 7.86 -3.68 -6.13
N ALA A 101 8.62 -3.79 -5.03
CA ALA A 101 9.92 -4.45 -5.03
C ALA A 101 9.83 -5.93 -5.45
N ILE A 102 8.81 -6.67 -4.99
CA ILE A 102 8.55 -8.06 -5.42
C ILE A 102 8.33 -8.12 -6.94
N VAL A 103 7.50 -7.24 -7.50
CA VAL A 103 7.21 -7.19 -8.95
C VAL A 103 8.47 -6.82 -9.75
N ILE A 104 9.25 -5.85 -9.27
CA ILE A 104 10.52 -5.46 -9.89
C ILE A 104 11.51 -6.62 -9.92
N ILE A 105 11.65 -7.36 -8.81
CA ILE A 105 12.54 -8.54 -8.74
C ILE A 105 12.05 -9.63 -9.70
N LEU A 106 10.73 -9.87 -9.77
CA LEU A 106 10.13 -10.79 -10.73
C LEU A 106 10.50 -10.38 -12.16
N TYR A 107 10.32 -9.10 -12.52
CA TYR A 107 10.69 -8.57 -13.81
C TYR A 107 12.18 -8.70 -14.10
N ARG A 108 13.06 -8.45 -13.13
CA ARG A 108 14.50 -8.62 -13.32
C ARG A 108 14.90 -10.06 -13.67
N ARG A 109 14.10 -11.06 -13.26
CA ARG A 109 14.29 -12.47 -13.61
C ARG A 109 13.75 -12.83 -14.99
N LEU A 110 12.76 -12.10 -15.49
CA LEU A 110 12.29 -12.27 -16.86
C LEU A 110 13.36 -11.73 -17.80
N ALA A 111 13.92 -12.59 -18.64
CA ALA A 111 14.96 -12.20 -19.59
C ALA A 111 14.42 -11.19 -20.60
N PHE A 112 14.76 -9.92 -20.39
CA PHE A 112 14.34 -8.82 -21.25
C PHE A 112 15.46 -8.31 -22.17
N GLY A 113 15.07 -7.67 -23.27
CA GLY A 113 15.99 -6.89 -24.12
C GLY A 113 16.53 -5.65 -23.41
N ASP A 114 17.49 -4.97 -24.05
CA ASP A 114 18.25 -3.90 -23.38
C ASP A 114 17.40 -2.65 -23.09
N TRP A 115 16.42 -2.33 -23.94
CA TRP A 115 15.47 -1.24 -23.68
C TRP A 115 14.64 -1.46 -22.41
N GLN A 116 14.10 -2.67 -22.23
CA GLN A 116 13.32 -3.00 -21.03
C GLN A 116 14.18 -3.02 -19.77
N LYS A 117 15.45 -3.44 -19.84
CA LYS A 117 16.39 -3.35 -18.71
C LYS A 117 16.61 -1.89 -18.30
N GLN A 118 16.80 -1.00 -19.27
CA GLN A 118 16.93 0.45 -19.00
C GLN A 118 15.66 1.01 -18.37
N LEU A 119 14.48 0.68 -18.90
CA LEU A 119 13.20 1.10 -18.34
C LEU A 119 12.97 0.56 -16.93
N LEU A 120 13.36 -0.70 -16.65
CA LEU A 120 13.29 -1.29 -15.32
C LEU A 120 14.21 -0.55 -14.34
N ASN A 121 15.44 -0.25 -14.72
CA ASN A 121 16.38 0.52 -13.88
C ASN A 121 15.85 1.93 -13.60
N PHE A 122 15.28 2.60 -14.60
CA PHE A 122 14.62 3.89 -14.40
C PHE A 122 13.43 3.76 -13.42
N THR A 123 12.61 2.74 -13.56
CA THR A 123 11.46 2.48 -12.68
C THR A 123 11.90 2.20 -11.24
N ILE A 124 13.01 1.50 -11.04
CA ILE A 124 13.62 1.28 -9.72
C ILE A 124 13.99 2.63 -9.07
N MET A 125 14.66 3.51 -9.82
CA MET A 125 15.02 4.84 -9.31
C MET A 125 13.78 5.66 -8.93
N VAL A 126 12.73 5.66 -9.76
CA VAL A 126 11.45 6.33 -9.45
C VAL A 126 10.81 5.76 -8.18
N CYS A 127 10.83 4.44 -7.98
CA CYS A 127 10.29 3.82 -6.77
C CYS A 127 11.07 4.21 -5.51
N ILE A 128 12.41 4.23 -5.58
CA ILE A 128 13.26 4.63 -4.44
C ILE A 128 13.01 6.10 -4.08
N VAL A 129 13.01 6.99 -5.08
CA VAL A 129 12.74 8.42 -4.87
C VAL A 129 11.33 8.63 -4.33
N GLY A 130 10.33 7.93 -4.87
CA GLY A 130 8.95 7.98 -4.38
C GLY A 130 8.82 7.54 -2.93
N PHE A 131 9.50 6.46 -2.53
CA PHE A 131 9.50 5.98 -1.15
C PHE A 131 10.11 7.00 -0.18
N ILE A 132 11.28 7.54 -0.53
CA ILE A 132 11.97 8.55 0.29
C ILE A 132 11.11 9.82 0.38
N SER A 133 10.61 10.32 -0.74
CA SER A 133 9.82 11.54 -0.82
C SER A 133 8.53 11.44 0.01
N THR A 134 7.78 10.36 -0.13
CA THR A 134 6.51 10.17 0.60
C THR A 134 6.72 9.95 2.10
N THR A 135 7.78 9.23 2.49
CA THR A 135 8.15 9.04 3.90
C THR A 135 8.61 10.35 4.54
N LEU A 136 9.43 11.13 3.82
CA LEU A 136 9.89 12.43 4.27
C LEU A 136 8.71 13.41 4.39
N GLN A 137 7.81 13.44 3.40
CA GLN A 137 6.63 14.28 3.45
C GLN A 137 5.74 13.92 4.65
N LEU A 138 5.51 12.62 4.91
CA LEU A 138 4.74 12.18 6.09
C LEU A 138 5.37 12.65 7.41
N SER A 139 6.70 12.67 7.48
CA SER A 139 7.47 13.04 8.67
C SER A 139 7.54 14.56 8.88
N LEU A 140 7.66 15.33 7.79
CA LEU A 140 7.80 16.79 7.81
C LEU A 140 6.46 17.54 7.73
N MET A 141 5.35 16.85 7.45
CA MET A 141 4.03 17.46 7.27
C MET A 141 3.55 18.25 8.50
N CYS A 142 3.99 17.89 9.71
CA CYS A 142 3.64 18.63 10.91
C CYS A 142 4.82 18.65 11.91
N LEU A 143 5.35 19.84 12.18
CA LEU A 143 6.38 20.11 13.17
C LEU A 143 5.90 21.26 14.07
N PRO A 144 5.92 21.12 15.40
CA PRO A 144 6.32 19.95 16.20
C PRO A 144 5.35 18.78 16.08
N TYR A 145 5.88 17.54 16.15
CA TYR A 145 5.11 16.31 15.94
C TYR A 145 3.95 16.15 16.94
N GLU A 146 4.08 16.75 18.12
CA GLU A 146 3.09 16.69 19.20
C GLU A 146 1.72 17.24 18.80
N ARG A 147 1.71 18.27 17.96
CA ARG A 147 0.46 18.90 17.49
C ARG A 147 -0.42 17.95 16.68
N ARG A 148 0.14 16.89 16.12
CA ARG A 148 -0.62 15.95 15.27
C ARG A 148 -1.66 15.15 16.06
N PHE A 149 -1.40 14.91 17.33
CA PHE A 149 -2.23 14.07 18.20
C PHE A 149 -2.90 14.84 19.34
N GLU A 150 -2.87 16.18 19.26
CA GLU A 150 -3.70 17.03 20.08
C GLU A 150 -5.18 16.77 19.75
N VAL A 151 -5.98 16.77 20.81
CA VAL A 151 -7.43 16.61 20.73
C VAL A 151 -8.09 17.94 21.11
N ARG A 152 -7.56 18.67 22.10
CA ARG A 152 -8.06 19.96 22.59
C ARG A 152 -6.93 21.00 22.62
N PRO A 153 -6.93 22.02 21.76
CA PRO A 153 -7.80 22.20 20.58
C PRO A 153 -7.50 21.15 19.49
N LEU A 154 -8.40 21.01 18.50
CA LEU A 154 -8.12 20.18 17.33
C LEU A 154 -6.97 20.77 16.51
N PRO A 155 -6.10 19.94 15.90
CA PRO A 155 -5.04 20.43 15.04
C PRO A 155 -5.61 20.96 13.73
N GLU A 156 -4.83 21.81 13.05
CA GLU A 156 -5.15 22.19 11.68
C GLU A 156 -5.24 20.95 10.77
N GLU A 157 -6.16 20.97 9.80
CA GLU A 157 -6.35 19.87 8.84
C GLU A 157 -5.07 19.52 8.07
N LYS A 158 -4.18 20.50 7.88
CA LYS A 158 -2.85 20.31 7.29
C LYS A 158 -1.99 19.29 8.04
N CYS A 159 -2.18 19.15 9.35
CA CYS A 159 -1.41 18.26 10.22
C CYS A 159 -2.06 16.88 10.42
N THR A 160 -3.37 16.75 10.22
CA THR A 160 -4.12 15.50 10.43
C THR A 160 -4.44 14.79 9.12
N ALA A 161 -5.16 15.47 8.22
CA ALA A 161 -5.69 14.92 6.97
C ALA A 161 -5.36 15.80 5.75
N SER A 162 -4.07 16.12 5.53
CA SER A 162 -3.68 16.92 4.36
C SER A 162 -4.12 16.26 3.06
N LEU A 163 -5.04 16.94 2.37
CA LEU A 163 -5.42 16.61 1.01
C LEU A 163 -4.18 16.63 0.09
N THR A 164 -3.29 17.62 0.24
CA THR A 164 -2.04 17.73 -0.53
C THR A 164 -1.14 16.49 -0.37
N PHE A 165 -1.04 15.95 0.85
CA PHE A 165 -0.24 14.75 1.11
C PHE A 165 -0.85 13.52 0.45
N PHE A 166 -2.16 13.29 0.63
CA PHE A 166 -2.82 12.12 0.05
C PHE A 166 -2.86 12.15 -1.48
N VAL A 167 -3.05 13.33 -2.08
CA VAL A 167 -2.99 13.51 -3.53
C VAL A 167 -1.57 13.25 -4.04
N ALA A 168 -0.54 13.84 -3.42
CA ALA A 168 0.85 13.62 -3.81
C ALA A 168 1.24 12.14 -3.73
N LEU A 169 0.94 11.47 -2.60
CA LEU A 169 1.17 10.05 -2.39
C LEU A 169 0.50 9.20 -3.48
N SER A 170 -0.77 9.51 -3.80
CA SER A 170 -1.53 8.77 -4.81
C SER A 170 -0.97 8.98 -6.22
N CYS A 171 -0.57 10.20 -6.58
CA CYS A 171 0.06 10.49 -7.86
C CYS A 171 1.38 9.72 -8.03
N PHE A 172 2.26 9.73 -7.02
CA PHE A 172 3.51 8.96 -7.06
C PHE A 172 3.25 7.45 -7.16
N ASN A 173 2.26 6.94 -6.43
CA ASN A 173 1.89 5.53 -6.48
C ASN A 173 1.37 5.13 -7.88
N ALA A 174 0.41 5.87 -8.42
CA ALA A 174 -0.17 5.62 -9.74
C ALA A 174 0.87 5.72 -10.86
N SER A 175 1.77 6.73 -10.79
CA SER A 175 2.82 6.92 -11.79
C SER A 175 3.81 5.76 -11.81
N SER A 176 4.23 5.28 -10.63
CA SER A 176 5.12 4.13 -10.54
C SER A 176 4.44 2.82 -10.96
N ASP A 177 3.14 2.64 -10.71
CA ASP A 177 2.38 1.49 -11.22
C ASP A 177 2.25 1.50 -12.75
N ALA A 178 1.97 2.66 -13.35
CA ALA A 178 1.91 2.80 -14.80
C ALA A 178 3.24 2.42 -15.48
N LEU A 179 4.37 2.83 -14.89
CA LEU A 179 5.70 2.42 -15.37
C LEU A 179 5.88 0.90 -15.29
N LEU A 180 5.54 0.27 -14.16
CA LEU A 180 5.63 -1.18 -13.99
C LEU A 180 4.72 -1.97 -14.95
N LEU A 181 3.54 -1.43 -15.27
CA LEU A 181 2.63 -2.02 -16.26
C LEU A 181 3.16 -1.91 -17.69
N THR A 182 3.94 -0.87 -18.00
CA THR A 182 4.46 -0.66 -19.36
C THR A 182 5.58 -1.65 -19.71
N ILE A 183 6.36 -2.11 -18.73
CA ILE A 183 7.52 -3.01 -18.94
C ILE A 183 7.19 -4.30 -19.71
N PRO A 184 6.15 -5.08 -19.34
CA PRO A 184 5.86 -6.34 -20.03
C PRO A 184 5.04 -6.18 -21.32
N VAL A 185 4.51 -5.00 -21.64
CA VAL A 185 3.64 -4.81 -22.83
C VAL A 185 4.38 -5.10 -24.15
N PRO A 186 5.61 -4.58 -24.40
CA PRO A 186 6.35 -4.92 -25.60
C PRO A 186 6.67 -6.41 -25.72
N LEU A 187 6.87 -7.12 -24.60
CA LEU A 187 7.15 -8.56 -24.58
C LEU A 187 5.98 -9.38 -25.15
N LEU A 188 4.75 -8.96 -24.88
CA LEU A 188 3.55 -9.63 -25.40
C LEU A 188 3.43 -9.55 -26.92
N TRP A 189 4.05 -8.54 -27.54
CA TRP A 189 3.98 -8.32 -28.99
C TRP A 189 5.13 -8.97 -29.76
N THR A 190 6.30 -9.13 -29.14
CA THR A 190 7.56 -9.41 -29.85
C THR A 190 8.12 -10.82 -29.68
N LEU A 191 7.56 -11.69 -28.83
CA LEU A 191 8.04 -13.07 -28.71
C LEU A 191 6.95 -14.12 -28.90
N ARG A 192 7.30 -15.22 -29.57
CA ARG A 192 6.60 -16.52 -29.54
C ARG A 192 6.71 -17.15 -28.13
N VAL A 193 6.26 -16.42 -27.11
CA VAL A 193 6.22 -16.93 -25.73
C VAL A 193 5.11 -17.99 -25.67
N PRO A 194 5.39 -19.16 -25.05
CA PRO A 194 4.37 -20.19 -24.90
C PRO A 194 3.18 -19.64 -24.08
N LEU A 195 1.97 -20.09 -24.42
CA LEU A 195 0.70 -19.56 -23.92
C LEU A 195 0.66 -19.42 -22.39
N TYR A 196 1.28 -20.34 -21.64
CA TYR A 196 1.32 -20.29 -20.18
C TYR A 196 2.03 -19.04 -19.62
N ARG A 197 3.12 -18.56 -20.26
CA ARG A 197 3.79 -17.31 -19.85
C ARG A 197 2.96 -16.09 -20.23
N ARG A 198 2.29 -16.14 -21.39
CA ARG A 198 1.46 -15.06 -21.92
C ARG A 198 0.23 -14.80 -21.04
N VAL A 199 -0.50 -15.85 -20.67
CA VAL A 199 -1.65 -15.77 -19.75
C VAL A 199 -1.21 -15.20 -18.40
N GLY A 200 -0.05 -15.63 -17.92
CA GLY A 200 0.49 -15.13 -16.67
C GLY A 200 0.80 -13.62 -16.69
N VAL A 201 1.48 -13.13 -17.73
CA VAL A 201 1.74 -11.70 -17.88
C VAL A 201 0.43 -10.92 -18.01
N PHE A 202 -0.56 -11.47 -18.73
CA PHE A 202 -1.87 -10.86 -18.88
C PHE A 202 -2.62 -10.72 -17.55
N ILE A 203 -2.64 -11.75 -16.70
CA ILE A 203 -3.27 -11.67 -15.37
C ILE A 203 -2.58 -10.61 -14.50
N LEU A 204 -1.24 -10.53 -14.55
CA LEU A 204 -0.49 -9.54 -13.79
C LEU A 204 -0.82 -8.12 -14.27
N LEU A 205 -0.83 -7.89 -15.59
CA LEU A 205 -1.23 -6.62 -16.19
C LEU A 205 -2.67 -6.25 -15.84
N ALA A 206 -3.62 -7.17 -15.97
CA ALA A 206 -5.01 -6.95 -15.63
C ALA A 206 -5.18 -6.60 -14.15
N SER A 207 -4.46 -7.29 -13.26
CA SER A 207 -4.48 -6.99 -11.83
C SER A 207 -3.90 -5.61 -11.51
N GLY A 208 -2.83 -5.18 -12.18
CA GLY A 208 -2.26 -3.86 -11.96
C GLY A 208 -3.12 -2.73 -12.55
N ILE A 209 -3.78 -2.95 -13.69
CA ILE A 209 -4.77 -2.00 -14.24
C ILE A 209 -5.96 -1.87 -13.28
N PHE A 210 -6.42 -2.98 -12.70
CA PHE A 210 -7.47 -2.97 -11.70
C PHE A 210 -7.06 -2.17 -10.45
N VAL A 211 -5.86 -2.40 -9.92
CA VAL A 211 -5.32 -1.65 -8.77
C VAL A 211 -5.18 -0.16 -9.11
N MET A 212 -4.68 0.18 -10.30
CA MET A 212 -4.56 1.56 -10.75
C MET A 212 -5.94 2.26 -10.85
N SER A 213 -6.96 1.56 -11.35
CA SER A 213 -8.33 2.09 -11.40
C SER A 213 -8.91 2.32 -9.99
N ALA A 214 -8.62 1.41 -9.05
CA ALA A 214 -9.03 1.57 -7.66
C ALA A 214 -8.34 2.77 -6.99
N CYS A 215 -7.06 3.02 -7.31
CA CYS A 215 -6.32 4.20 -6.86
C CYS A 215 -6.96 5.50 -7.38
N ILE A 216 -7.37 5.55 -8.65
CA ILE A 216 -8.07 6.70 -9.23
C ILE A 216 -9.41 6.95 -8.50
N ILE A 217 -10.17 5.89 -8.21
CA ILE A 217 -11.41 5.98 -7.44
C ILE A 217 -11.14 6.50 -6.02
N ARG A 218 -10.06 6.05 -5.38
CA ARG A 218 -9.68 6.54 -4.06
C ARG A 218 -9.33 8.03 -4.07
N VAL A 219 -8.64 8.52 -5.09
CA VAL A 219 -8.32 9.94 -5.25
C VAL A 219 -9.60 10.75 -5.45
N SER A 220 -10.51 10.29 -6.32
CA SER A 220 -11.78 11.00 -6.54
C SER A 220 -12.62 11.06 -5.25
N LEU A 221 -12.66 9.97 -4.47
CA LEU A 221 -13.33 9.96 -3.15
C LEU A 221 -12.65 10.87 -2.11
N THR A 222 -11.34 11.09 -2.21
CA THR A 222 -10.61 11.99 -1.29
C THR A 222 -10.84 13.47 -1.63
N VAL A 223 -11.13 13.78 -2.90
CA VAL A 223 -11.38 15.15 -3.39
C VAL A 223 -12.84 15.58 -3.20
N VAL A 224 -13.78 14.63 -3.09
CA VAL A 224 -15.20 14.94 -2.89
C VAL A 224 -15.45 15.44 -1.46
N PRO A 225 -16.02 16.65 -1.26
CA PRO A 225 -16.35 17.15 0.06
C PRO A 225 -17.41 16.26 0.72
N ASN A 226 -17.30 16.08 2.04
CA ASN A 226 -18.19 15.27 2.91
C ASN A 226 -17.93 13.75 2.95
N ILE A 227 -16.83 13.23 2.39
CA ILE A 227 -16.47 11.82 2.59
C ILE A 227 -15.71 11.64 3.91
N THR A 228 -16.25 10.79 4.79
CA THR A 228 -15.62 10.46 6.08
C THR A 228 -14.31 9.70 5.87
N VAL A 229 -13.27 10.04 6.63
CA VAL A 229 -11.95 9.37 6.61
C VAL A 229 -12.04 7.85 6.81
N ARG A 230 -13.07 7.39 7.54
CA ARG A 230 -13.42 5.98 7.71
C ARG A 230 -13.73 5.25 6.39
N ILE A 231 -14.37 5.92 5.43
CA ILE A 231 -14.67 5.36 4.11
C ILE A 231 -13.37 5.22 3.32
N ILE A 232 -12.51 6.24 3.35
CA ILE A 232 -11.20 6.24 2.68
C ILE A 232 -10.32 5.11 3.23
N ALA A 233 -10.28 4.93 4.55
CA ALA A 233 -9.52 3.85 5.20
C ALA A 233 -10.03 2.45 4.80
N ARG A 234 -11.35 2.24 4.74
CA ARG A 234 -11.95 0.97 4.29
C ARG A 234 -11.61 0.66 2.84
N TRP A 235 -11.69 1.66 1.95
CA TRP A 235 -11.28 1.50 0.57
C TRP A 235 -9.79 1.19 0.42
N GLY A 236 -8.94 1.90 1.16
CA GLY A 236 -7.50 1.62 1.20
C GLY A 236 -7.18 0.20 1.67
N ALA A 237 -7.90 -0.32 2.66
CA ALA A 237 -7.73 -1.71 3.10
C ALA A 237 -8.09 -2.73 2.00
N ARG A 238 -9.18 -2.49 1.25
CA ARG A 238 -9.56 -3.35 0.10
C ARG A 238 -8.47 -3.32 -0.98
N GLU A 239 -7.98 -2.13 -1.31
CA GLU A 239 -6.92 -1.92 -2.31
C GLU A 239 -5.64 -2.68 -1.93
N LEU A 240 -5.16 -2.52 -0.69
CA LEU A 240 -3.97 -3.20 -0.19
C LEU A 240 -4.14 -4.73 -0.16
N ALA A 241 -5.32 -5.23 0.24
CA ALA A 241 -5.60 -6.67 0.24
C ALA A 241 -5.55 -7.26 -1.17
N ILE A 242 -6.17 -6.57 -2.14
CA ILE A 242 -6.18 -7.01 -3.55
C ILE A 242 -4.77 -6.96 -4.13
N ALA A 243 -4.00 -5.90 -3.85
CA ALA A 243 -2.61 -5.79 -4.30
C ALA A 243 -1.72 -6.90 -3.70
N LEU A 244 -1.86 -7.19 -2.39
CA LEU A 244 -1.15 -8.27 -1.72
C LEU A 244 -1.45 -9.62 -2.38
N VAL A 245 -2.73 -9.88 -2.66
CA VAL A 245 -3.18 -11.11 -3.33
C VAL A 245 -2.63 -11.20 -4.75
N ALA A 246 -2.75 -10.13 -5.54
CA ALA A 246 -2.32 -10.09 -6.93
C ALA A 246 -0.80 -10.33 -7.07
N VAL A 247 0.02 -9.61 -6.30
CA VAL A 247 1.48 -9.69 -6.37
C VAL A 247 1.98 -11.07 -5.92
N ASN A 248 1.43 -11.62 -4.85
CA ASN A 248 1.84 -12.95 -4.38
C ASN A 248 1.32 -14.08 -5.28
N SER A 249 0.16 -13.92 -5.92
CA SER A 249 -0.33 -14.88 -6.91
C SER A 249 0.57 -15.00 -8.15
N ALA A 250 1.18 -13.88 -8.58
CA ALA A 250 2.11 -13.91 -9.71
C ALA A 250 3.36 -14.76 -9.44
N SER A 251 3.75 -14.89 -8.16
CA SER A 251 4.93 -15.64 -7.72
C SER A 251 4.71 -17.14 -7.50
N LEU A 252 3.44 -17.56 -7.43
CA LEU A 252 2.97 -18.94 -7.18
C LEU A 252 3.07 -19.86 -8.41
N ARG A 253 3.66 -19.39 -9.51
CA ARG A 253 3.78 -20.18 -10.73
C ARG A 253 4.85 -21.26 -10.58
N PRO A 254 4.60 -22.49 -11.08
CA PRO A 254 5.63 -23.51 -11.23
C PRO A 254 6.72 -23.07 -12.22
#